data_AF-A0A2P4SZM0-F1
#
_entry.id   AF-A0A2P4SZM0-F1
#
_cell.length_a   1.000
_cell.length_b   1.000
_cell.length_c   1.000
_cell.angle_alpha   90.00
_cell.angle_beta   90.00
_cell.angle_gamma   90.00
#
_symmetry.space_group_name_H-M   'P 1'
#
loop_
_entity.id
_entity.type
_entity.pdbx_description
1 polymer ?
#
loop_
_entity_poly.entity_id
_entity_poly.type
_entity_poly.pdbx_seq_one_letter_code
_entity_poly.pdbx_strand_id
1 'polypeptide(L)'
;MHLIRGDDLAVKTSFSLPLKQWFRLDLSFKGGQPAYISFVFSSFREDFYCDDTAGYFVLGGSGYVNGIEAFFGPVKYYRLNVLETDQISNPLHDKETVEQIEHYYERCMDIQDIVYEYRHIVRKGQLAQRACYSENYYLEQLHKYRGKSTCDAFTWGKELREKYHTLFKLLQEMDFSAPVSEEESDTVLEIGQRIFEKIAKNLSSPDGLSSVGSSVPFLVDSSCCGYHKASYFLAVIFETGLGVSVDHTKGLLYSLVGAQGNERLAVMNLGYKHYQGINNYPLDLELSYAYYSNIAIKTSLDQHTIKGEQAFVETVRLMDDELLKAQTKENGDVFMWLKHEATRGNAAAQQRLAQMLFWGQQGVAKNPEAAIEWYAKGAIETEDPVLIYDYAIVLFKGQGVKKNTKLALELMKKAAAKTVAAQYFYKAAQGGHIEGTLRCSLYYITGNMEEFPRDPEKAVIWAKHVAEKNGYLGHVIRKALNAYLELSWHEALLHYLLAAETGIEVSQSNLAHICEERPDLARKYLAIDCVWRYYNFSVSQINAPSFVYLKMGDFYYYGYQNQSKDLELSVRMYAQAALEGDSQ
;
A
#
# COMPACT_ATOMS: atom_id res chain seq x y z
N MET A 1 -6.78 -27.44 1.93
CA MET A 1 -7.30 -26.19 2.51
C MET A 1 -8.81 -26.36 2.52
N HIS A 2 -9.46 -26.37 3.68
CA HIS A 2 -10.90 -26.64 3.77
C HIS A 2 -11.58 -25.36 4.25
N LEU A 3 -12.63 -24.91 3.56
CA LEU A 3 -13.49 -23.86 4.09
C LEU A 3 -14.17 -24.37 5.35
N ILE A 4 -14.04 -23.57 6.40
CA ILE A 4 -14.82 -23.64 7.63
C ILE A 4 -16.28 -23.56 7.18
N ARG A 5 -16.99 -24.68 7.29
CA ARG A 5 -18.44 -24.70 7.14
C ARG A 5 -19.01 -24.04 8.38
N GLY A 6 -20.05 -23.23 8.24
CA GLY A 6 -20.74 -22.52 9.34
C GLY A 6 -21.37 -23.42 10.43
N ASP A 7 -20.95 -24.69 10.51
CA ASP A 7 -21.30 -25.68 11.53
C ASP A 7 -20.22 -25.80 12.62
N ASP A 8 -19.07 -25.10 12.51
CA ASP A 8 -18.03 -25.09 13.53
C ASP A 8 -18.47 -24.25 14.74
N LEU A 9 -19.16 -24.92 15.67
CA LEU A 9 -19.67 -24.38 16.92
C LEU A 9 -18.54 -23.85 17.81
N ALA A 10 -18.66 -22.62 18.28
CA ALA A 10 -17.97 -22.18 19.49
C ALA A 10 -18.40 -23.12 20.64
N VAL A 11 -17.47 -23.93 21.14
CA VAL A 11 -17.77 -24.87 22.22
C VAL A 11 -17.69 -24.14 23.56
N LYS A 12 -18.80 -24.10 24.29
CA LYS A 12 -18.80 -23.73 25.71
C LYS A 12 -18.01 -24.79 26.47
N THR A 13 -16.84 -24.43 26.96
CA THR A 13 -16.14 -25.29 27.91
C THR A 13 -16.96 -25.35 29.20
N SER A 14 -17.11 -26.52 29.80
CA SER A 14 -17.75 -26.67 31.11
C SER A 14 -16.85 -26.20 32.27
N PHE A 15 -15.70 -25.60 31.95
CA PHE A 15 -14.66 -25.28 32.90
C PHE A 15 -14.79 -23.84 33.37
N SER A 16 -15.12 -23.66 34.64
CA SER A 16 -15.08 -22.39 35.34
C SER A 16 -13.71 -22.17 35.96
N LEU A 17 -13.08 -21.02 35.68
CA LEU A 17 -11.76 -20.68 36.21
C LEU A 17 -11.84 -20.33 37.71
N PRO A 18 -11.12 -21.03 38.60
CA PRO A 18 -11.11 -20.71 40.02
C PRO A 18 -10.20 -19.50 40.31
N LEU A 19 -10.68 -18.57 41.14
CA LEU A 19 -10.08 -17.26 41.44
C LEU A 19 -8.67 -17.30 42.09
N LYS A 20 -8.15 -18.49 42.45
CA LYS A 20 -6.89 -18.68 43.20
C LYS A 20 -5.82 -19.48 42.46
N GLN A 21 -6.06 -19.82 41.19
CA GLN A 21 -5.15 -20.67 40.43
C GLN A 21 -4.79 -20.01 39.10
N TRP A 22 -3.49 -19.96 38.82
CA TRP A 22 -3.00 -19.61 37.49
C TRP A 22 -3.03 -20.86 36.63
N PHE A 23 -3.61 -20.77 35.44
CA PHE A 23 -3.68 -21.86 34.48
C PHE A 23 -2.95 -21.46 33.20
N ARG A 24 -2.03 -22.30 32.77
CA ARG A 24 -1.49 -22.25 31.41
C ARG A 24 -2.18 -23.33 30.59
N LEU A 25 -2.91 -22.91 29.56
CA LEU A 25 -3.58 -23.78 28.61
C LEU A 25 -2.77 -23.78 27.32
N ASP A 26 -2.02 -24.85 27.06
CA ASP A 26 -1.36 -25.01 25.76
C ASP A 26 -2.23 -25.92 24.89
N LEU A 27 -2.78 -25.34 23.81
CA LEU A 27 -3.57 -26.05 22.80
C LEU A 27 -2.74 -26.20 21.53
N SER A 28 -2.54 -27.45 21.09
CA SER A 28 -1.94 -27.76 19.80
C SER A 28 -2.98 -28.40 18.90
N PHE A 29 -3.10 -27.92 17.67
CA PHE A 29 -4.04 -28.45 16.68
C PHE A 29 -3.28 -29.18 15.58
N LYS A 30 -3.76 -30.37 15.18
CA LYS A 30 -3.24 -31.10 14.02
C LYS A 30 -4.42 -31.42 13.11
N GLY A 31 -4.47 -30.76 11.95
CA GLY A 31 -5.57 -30.94 10.99
C GLY A 31 -6.93 -30.48 11.54
N GLY A 32 -6.98 -29.36 12.27
CA GLY A 32 -8.24 -28.78 12.76
C GLY A 32 -8.83 -29.44 14.02
N GLN A 33 -8.23 -30.52 14.51
CA GLN A 33 -8.60 -31.11 15.81
C GLN A 33 -7.53 -30.83 16.87
N PRO A 34 -7.90 -30.63 18.15
CA PRO A 34 -6.93 -30.48 19.23
C PRO A 34 -6.15 -31.78 19.37
N ALA A 35 -4.88 -31.75 18.96
CA ALA A 35 -3.96 -32.88 18.98
C ALA A 35 -3.28 -33.03 20.34
N TYR A 36 -3.10 -31.93 21.07
CA TYR A 36 -2.48 -31.94 22.40
C TYR A 36 -3.04 -30.82 23.26
N ILE A 37 -3.44 -31.16 24.48
CA ILE A 37 -3.87 -30.21 25.50
C ILE A 37 -3.04 -30.48 26.75
N SER A 38 -2.17 -29.55 27.12
CA SER A 38 -1.46 -29.62 28.40
C SER A 38 -1.88 -28.49 29.32
N PHE A 39 -1.93 -28.84 30.60
CA PHE A 39 -2.31 -27.94 31.68
C PHE A 39 -1.18 -27.89 32.69
N VAL A 40 -0.79 -26.69 33.06
CA VAL A 40 0.07 -26.46 34.24
C VAL A 40 -0.68 -25.55 35.19
N PHE A 41 -0.74 -25.97 36.46
CA PHE A 41 -1.41 -25.25 37.53
C PHE A 41 -0.40 -24.86 38.62
N SER A 42 -0.48 -23.60 39.05
CA SER A 42 0.20 -23.11 40.25
C SER A 42 -0.82 -22.43 41.15
N SER A 43 -0.85 -22.84 42.42
CA SER A 43 -1.74 -22.30 43.44
C SER A 43 -0.99 -21.30 44.31
N PHE A 44 -1.54 -20.11 44.49
CA PHE A 44 -0.93 -19.06 45.30
C PHE A 44 -1.66 -18.91 46.65
N ARG A 45 -0.97 -18.39 47.66
CA ARG A 45 -1.51 -18.25 49.04
C ARG A 45 -2.43 -17.05 49.23
N GLU A 46 -2.38 -16.05 48.35
CA GLU A 46 -3.15 -14.81 48.42
C GLU A 46 -3.98 -14.62 47.16
N ASP A 47 -5.11 -13.90 47.27
CA ASP A 47 -5.95 -13.53 46.14
C ASP A 47 -5.22 -12.48 45.30
N PHE A 48 -5.04 -12.74 44.00
CA PHE A 48 -4.57 -11.73 43.05
C PHE A 48 -5.77 -11.10 42.36
N TYR A 49 -5.83 -9.77 42.35
CA TYR A 49 -6.83 -9.05 41.56
C TYR A 49 -6.33 -9.03 40.11
N CYS A 50 -6.90 -9.88 39.25
CA CYS A 50 -6.67 -9.79 37.82
C CYS A 50 -7.55 -8.69 37.25
N ASP A 51 -6.96 -7.59 36.81
CA ASP A 51 -7.64 -6.67 35.92
C ASP A 51 -7.69 -7.32 34.53
N ASP A 52 -8.85 -7.89 34.20
CA ASP A 52 -9.12 -8.59 32.96
C ASP A 52 -9.38 -7.63 31.78
N THR A 53 -9.06 -6.34 31.94
CA THR A 53 -8.99 -5.34 30.87
C THR A 53 -7.68 -5.37 30.09
N ALA A 54 -6.63 -6.03 30.59
CA ALA A 54 -5.34 -6.15 29.90
C ALA A 54 -4.97 -7.61 29.60
N GLY A 55 -5.25 -8.04 28.38
CA GLY A 55 -4.80 -9.31 27.82
C GLY A 55 -4.83 -9.26 26.29
N TYR A 56 -3.85 -9.88 25.64
CA TYR A 56 -3.77 -9.94 24.18
C TYR A 56 -4.31 -11.29 23.69
N PHE A 57 -5.28 -11.26 22.78
CA PHE A 57 -5.65 -12.41 21.98
C PHE A 57 -5.18 -12.16 20.55
N VAL A 58 -4.38 -13.07 20.01
CA VAL A 58 -3.78 -12.93 18.67
C VAL A 58 -4.52 -13.86 17.72
N LEU A 59 -5.37 -13.28 16.87
CA LEU A 59 -5.84 -13.92 15.65
C LEU A 59 -4.94 -13.44 14.52
N GLY A 60 -4.05 -14.32 14.08
CA GLY A 60 -2.97 -13.97 13.15
C GLY A 60 -1.70 -13.57 13.90
N GLY A 61 -0.87 -14.56 14.21
CA GLY A 61 0.59 -14.47 14.26
C GLY A 61 1.25 -13.55 15.29
N SER A 62 2.29 -14.05 15.94
CA SER A 62 3.24 -13.23 16.71
C SER A 62 4.62 -13.24 16.03
N GLY A 63 5.56 -12.42 16.51
CA GLY A 63 6.96 -12.50 16.06
C GLY A 63 7.65 -13.85 16.30
N TYR A 64 6.99 -14.79 17.00
CA TYR A 64 7.47 -16.15 17.26
C TYR A 64 6.59 -17.25 16.63
N VAL A 65 5.43 -16.91 16.07
CA VAL A 65 4.46 -17.85 15.48
C VAL A 65 3.83 -17.19 14.27
N ASN A 66 4.01 -17.74 13.07
CA ASN A 66 3.36 -17.19 11.87
C ASN A 66 1.83 -17.20 12.01
N GLY A 67 1.19 -16.14 11.55
CA GLY A 67 -0.26 -16.02 11.61
C GLY A 67 -0.99 -16.86 10.59
N ILE A 68 -2.32 -16.86 10.68
CA ILE A 68 -3.16 -17.34 9.59
C ILE A 68 -2.99 -16.34 8.44
N GLU A 69 -2.37 -16.78 7.35
CA GLU A 69 -2.36 -16.01 6.10
C GLU A 69 -3.80 -15.94 5.57
N ALA A 70 -4.44 -14.78 5.69
CA ALA A 70 -5.83 -14.57 5.26
C ALA A 70 -6.09 -13.09 4.95
N PHE A 71 -7.32 -12.81 4.48
CA PHE A 71 -7.83 -11.47 4.32
C PHE A 71 -8.16 -10.84 5.68
N PHE A 72 -7.75 -9.59 5.88
CA PHE A 72 -8.19 -8.79 7.01
C PHE A 72 -9.65 -8.39 6.81
N GLY A 73 -10.51 -8.74 7.78
CA GLY A 73 -11.91 -8.33 7.84
C GLY A 73 -12.30 -7.98 9.27
N PRO A 74 -13.46 -7.36 9.49
CA PRO A 74 -13.86 -6.93 10.82
C PRO A 74 -14.15 -8.16 11.70
N VAL A 75 -13.38 -8.30 12.78
CA VAL A 75 -13.61 -9.33 13.80
C VAL A 75 -14.22 -8.65 15.01
N LYS A 76 -15.51 -8.92 15.27
CA LYS A 76 -16.21 -8.38 16.42
C LYS A 76 -16.26 -9.40 17.55
N TYR A 77 -15.47 -9.15 18.58
CA TYR A 77 -15.47 -9.97 19.78
C TYR A 77 -16.59 -9.51 20.74
N TYR A 78 -17.56 -10.38 20.99
CA TYR A 78 -18.66 -10.12 21.92
C TYR A 78 -18.31 -10.69 23.30
N ARG A 79 -17.74 -9.83 24.16
CA ARG A 79 -17.46 -10.20 25.56
C ARG A 79 -18.75 -10.11 26.38
N LEU A 80 -19.06 -11.14 27.17
CA LEU A 80 -20.24 -11.23 28.06
C LEU A 80 -21.62 -11.12 27.37
N ASN A 81 -21.67 -11.04 26.05
CA ASN A 81 -22.89 -11.07 25.26
C ASN A 81 -22.90 -12.34 24.40
N VAL A 82 -23.82 -13.25 24.71
CA VAL A 82 -24.08 -14.42 23.87
C VAL A 82 -25.05 -13.96 22.79
N LEU A 83 -24.54 -13.76 21.57
CA LEU A 83 -25.38 -13.50 20.41
C LEU A 83 -25.86 -14.83 19.82
N GLU A 84 -27.10 -14.85 19.36
CA GLU A 84 -27.62 -15.94 18.53
C GLU A 84 -27.01 -15.86 17.12
N THR A 85 -26.92 -16.99 16.40
CA THR A 85 -26.18 -17.09 15.12
C THR A 85 -26.73 -16.14 14.04
N ASP A 86 -28.03 -15.87 14.07
CA ASP A 86 -28.74 -14.92 13.21
C ASP A 86 -28.43 -13.45 13.52
N GLN A 87 -27.93 -13.15 14.73
CA GLN A 87 -27.51 -11.82 15.16
C GLN A 87 -26.06 -11.50 14.77
N ILE A 88 -25.31 -12.48 14.25
CA ILE A 88 -23.93 -12.33 13.80
C ILE A 88 -23.93 -12.01 12.30
N SER A 89 -23.84 -10.73 11.96
CA SER A 89 -23.65 -10.30 10.57
C SER A 89 -22.17 -10.34 10.19
N ASN A 90 -21.80 -11.15 9.19
CA ASN A 90 -20.50 -11.04 8.53
C ASN A 90 -20.65 -10.19 7.26
N PRO A 91 -20.02 -9.00 7.16
CA PRO A 91 -20.16 -8.15 5.99
C PRO A 91 -19.56 -8.76 4.71
N LEU A 92 -18.71 -9.79 4.83
CA LEU A 92 -18.16 -10.55 3.70
C LEU A 92 -19.02 -11.75 3.30
N HIS A 93 -20.22 -11.91 3.85
CA HIS A 93 -21.08 -13.06 3.56
C HIS A 93 -21.89 -12.91 2.27
N ASP A 94 -21.27 -12.35 1.23
CA ASP A 94 -21.79 -12.50 -0.13
C ASP A 94 -21.24 -13.82 -0.72
N LYS A 95 -22.16 -14.70 -1.09
CA LYS A 95 -21.83 -16.04 -1.60
C LYS A 95 -21.00 -15.96 -2.88
N GLU A 96 -21.29 -14.99 -3.74
CA GLU A 96 -20.57 -14.79 -5.00
C GLU A 96 -19.10 -14.41 -4.74
N THR A 97 -18.86 -13.48 -3.81
CA THR A 97 -17.50 -13.09 -3.41
C THR A 97 -16.67 -14.27 -2.89
N VAL A 98 -17.25 -15.15 -2.06
CA VAL A 98 -16.55 -16.33 -1.54
C VAL A 98 -16.22 -17.32 -2.66
N GLU A 99 -17.17 -17.60 -3.55
CA GLU A 99 -16.94 -18.48 -4.70
C GLU A 99 -15.85 -17.95 -5.63
N GLN A 100 -15.78 -16.63 -5.85
CA GLN A 100 -14.72 -15.99 -6.65
C GLN A 100 -13.34 -16.10 -5.99
N ILE A 101 -13.26 -15.97 -4.66
CA ILE A 101 -12.03 -16.15 -3.90
C ILE A 101 -11.52 -17.59 -4.05
N GLU A 102 -12.41 -18.59 -3.91
CA GLU A 102 -12.06 -20.00 -4.10
C GLU A 102 -11.50 -20.27 -5.50
N HIS A 103 -12.23 -19.84 -6.54
CA HIS A 103 -11.80 -20.01 -7.93
C HIS A 103 -10.45 -19.32 -8.20
N TYR A 104 -10.20 -18.16 -7.58
CA TYR A 104 -8.93 -17.47 -7.69
C TYR A 104 -7.78 -18.33 -7.16
N TYR A 105 -7.88 -18.85 -5.93
CA TYR A 105 -6.81 -19.66 -5.35
C TYR A 105 -6.65 -21.01 -6.02
N GLU A 106 -7.74 -21.64 -6.49
CA GLU A 106 -7.66 -22.84 -7.33
C GLU A 106 -6.86 -22.59 -8.60
N ARG A 107 -7.15 -21.48 -9.30
CA ARG A 107 -6.37 -21.06 -10.47
C ARG A 107 -4.92 -20.76 -10.09
N CYS A 108 -4.66 -20.15 -8.95
CA CYS A 108 -3.28 -19.83 -8.55
C CYS A 108 -2.47 -21.07 -8.21
N MET A 109 -3.07 -22.11 -7.62
CA MET A 109 -2.41 -23.41 -7.42
C MET A 109 -1.95 -23.99 -8.77
N ASP A 110 -2.83 -24.04 -9.77
CA ASP A 110 -2.46 -24.50 -11.13
C ASP A 110 -1.28 -23.70 -11.71
N ILE A 111 -1.32 -22.36 -11.59
CA ILE A 111 -0.32 -21.47 -12.20
C ILE A 111 1.04 -21.59 -11.50
N GLN A 112 1.06 -21.64 -10.18
CA GLN A 112 2.28 -21.80 -9.39
C GLN A 112 2.96 -23.14 -9.74
N ASP A 113 2.18 -24.22 -9.82
CA ASP A 113 2.67 -25.54 -10.23
C ASP A 113 3.25 -25.52 -11.66
N ILE A 114 2.56 -24.87 -12.60
CA ILE A 114 3.06 -24.72 -13.99
C ILE A 114 4.36 -23.94 -14.02
N VAL A 115 4.43 -22.79 -13.36
CA VAL A 115 5.60 -21.89 -13.41
C VAL A 115 6.82 -22.57 -12.77
N TYR A 116 6.61 -23.24 -11.64
CA TYR A 116 7.65 -23.98 -10.93
C TYR A 116 8.22 -25.12 -11.79
N GLU A 117 7.36 -26.03 -12.26
CA GLU A 117 7.78 -27.19 -13.05
C GLU A 117 8.42 -26.77 -14.38
N TYR A 118 7.91 -25.71 -15.03
CA TYR A 118 8.46 -25.20 -16.28
C TYR A 118 9.90 -24.73 -16.09
N ARG A 119 10.15 -23.90 -15.07
CA ARG A 119 11.50 -23.40 -14.76
C ARG A 119 12.45 -24.56 -14.43
N HIS A 120 12.00 -25.52 -13.62
CA HIS A 120 12.79 -26.67 -13.21
C HIS A 120 13.20 -27.55 -14.41
N ILE A 121 12.27 -27.85 -15.33
CA ILE A 121 12.53 -28.64 -16.53
C ILE A 121 13.46 -27.90 -17.50
N VAL A 122 13.23 -26.60 -17.74
CA VAL A 122 14.11 -25.80 -18.61
C VAL A 122 15.53 -25.71 -18.05
N ARG A 123 15.68 -25.54 -16.72
CA ARG A 123 16.99 -25.54 -16.05
C ARG A 123 17.69 -26.90 -16.17
N LYS A 124 16.98 -28.01 -15.94
CA LYS A 124 17.52 -29.37 -16.16
C LYS A 124 17.96 -29.58 -17.61
N GLY A 125 17.16 -29.13 -18.58
CA GLY A 125 17.49 -29.20 -20.01
C GLY A 125 18.75 -28.38 -20.36
N GLN A 126 18.87 -27.16 -19.84
CA GLN A 126 20.05 -26.31 -20.03
C GLN A 126 21.31 -26.87 -19.34
N LEU A 127 21.18 -27.42 -18.13
CA LEU A 127 22.27 -28.09 -17.42
C LEU A 127 22.73 -29.36 -18.15
N ALA A 128 21.78 -30.15 -18.68
CA ALA A 128 22.08 -31.32 -19.50
C ALA A 128 22.81 -30.92 -20.80
N GLN A 129 22.37 -29.86 -21.48
CA GLN A 129 23.08 -29.30 -22.64
C GLN A 129 24.49 -28.81 -22.27
N ARG A 130 24.68 -28.11 -21.15
CA ARG A 130 26.01 -27.67 -20.68
C ARG A 130 26.94 -28.85 -20.37
N ALA A 131 26.41 -29.93 -19.78
CA ALA A 131 27.16 -31.17 -19.56
C ALA A 131 27.54 -31.89 -20.86
N CYS A 132 26.75 -31.73 -21.93
CA CYS A 132 27.10 -32.26 -23.26
C CYS A 132 28.26 -31.53 -23.95
N TYR A 133 28.67 -30.34 -23.49
CA TYR A 133 29.78 -29.59 -24.08
C TYR A 133 31.14 -29.84 -23.41
N SER A 134 31.19 -30.59 -22.29
CA SER A 134 32.47 -31.04 -21.73
C SER A 134 32.82 -32.41 -22.31
N GLU A 135 33.60 -32.42 -23.39
CA GLU A 135 34.19 -33.65 -23.94
C GLU A 135 35.12 -34.29 -22.89
N ASN A 136 34.60 -35.27 -22.16
CA ASN A 136 35.40 -36.20 -21.38
C ASN A 136 35.07 -37.62 -21.86
N TYR A 137 36.09 -38.38 -22.23
CA TYR A 137 36.02 -39.77 -22.70
C TYR A 137 35.14 -40.67 -21.80
N TYR A 138 35.06 -40.38 -20.49
CA TYR A 138 34.18 -41.09 -19.55
C TYR A 138 32.68 -40.85 -19.80
N LEU A 139 32.25 -39.65 -20.23
CA LEU A 139 30.85 -39.33 -20.55
C LEU A 139 30.40 -40.01 -21.85
N GLU A 140 31.32 -40.17 -22.81
CA GLU A 140 31.08 -40.89 -24.06
C GLU A 140 30.77 -42.38 -23.82
N GLN A 141 31.53 -43.02 -22.92
CA GLN A 141 31.26 -44.38 -22.45
C GLN A 141 29.93 -44.49 -21.70
N LEU A 142 29.60 -43.48 -20.88
CA LEU A 142 28.35 -43.44 -20.12
C LEU A 142 27.12 -43.35 -21.06
N HIS A 143 27.17 -42.55 -22.12
CA HIS A 143 26.12 -42.45 -23.14
C HIS A 143 26.02 -43.67 -24.07
N LYS A 144 27.10 -44.45 -24.20
CA LYS A 144 27.12 -45.68 -25.00
C LYS A 144 26.42 -46.85 -24.28
N TYR A 145 26.43 -46.88 -22.95
CA TYR A 145 25.89 -47.97 -22.14
C TYR A 145 24.66 -47.61 -21.28
N ARG A 146 24.42 -46.33 -20.97
CA ARG A 146 23.12 -45.83 -20.49
C ARG A 146 22.39 -45.17 -21.64
N GLY A 147 21.09 -45.48 -21.78
CA GLY A 147 20.24 -44.86 -22.81
C GLY A 147 20.37 -43.34 -22.81
N LYS A 148 20.25 -42.72 -23.99
CA LYS A 148 20.22 -41.25 -24.15
C LYS A 148 19.38 -40.65 -23.03
N SER A 149 19.89 -39.61 -22.38
CA SER A 149 19.12 -38.82 -21.42
C SER A 149 17.88 -38.28 -22.16
N THR A 150 16.77 -38.99 -22.03
CA THR A 150 15.48 -38.53 -22.50
C THR A 150 15.11 -37.36 -21.62
N CYS A 151 14.82 -36.20 -22.22
CA CYS A 151 14.25 -35.09 -21.47
C CYS A 151 13.03 -35.61 -20.71
N ASP A 152 12.95 -35.34 -19.41
CA ASP A 152 11.74 -35.60 -18.64
C ASP A 152 10.58 -34.93 -19.40
N ALA A 153 9.59 -35.72 -19.82
CA ALA A 153 8.42 -35.17 -20.48
C ALA A 153 7.67 -34.29 -19.47
N PHE A 154 7.22 -33.11 -19.90
CA PHE A 154 6.38 -32.25 -19.08
C PHE A 154 5.21 -33.07 -18.50
N THR A 155 5.10 -33.10 -17.17
CA THR A 155 4.13 -33.91 -16.41
C THR A 155 2.69 -33.39 -16.54
N TRP A 156 2.49 -32.15 -17.03
CA TRP A 156 1.14 -31.59 -17.18
C TRP A 156 0.34 -32.32 -18.27
N GLY A 157 -0.89 -32.68 -17.92
CA GLY A 157 -1.88 -33.20 -18.87
C GLY A 157 -2.16 -32.22 -20.02
N LYS A 158 -2.68 -32.76 -21.13
CA LYS A 158 -3.09 -31.98 -22.31
C LYS A 158 -4.06 -30.84 -21.94
N GLU A 159 -4.94 -31.11 -20.97
CA GLU A 159 -5.96 -30.17 -20.48
C GLU A 159 -5.38 -28.89 -19.85
N LEU A 160 -4.38 -29.00 -18.96
CA LEU A 160 -3.72 -27.82 -18.37
C LEU A 160 -2.98 -26.99 -19.41
N ARG A 161 -2.36 -27.64 -20.41
CA ARG A 161 -1.69 -26.97 -21.53
C ARG A 161 -2.65 -26.21 -22.43
N GLU A 162 -3.83 -26.76 -22.67
CA GLU A 162 -4.88 -26.08 -23.44
C GLU A 162 -5.50 -24.93 -22.62
N LYS A 163 -5.79 -25.16 -21.33
CA LYS A 163 -6.36 -24.17 -20.40
C LYS A 163 -5.45 -22.95 -20.24
N TYR A 164 -4.13 -23.15 -20.07
CA TYR A 164 -3.16 -22.07 -19.82
C TYR A 164 -2.18 -21.84 -20.99
N HIS A 165 -2.61 -22.08 -22.23
CA HIS A 165 -1.77 -21.97 -23.42
C HIS A 165 -1.05 -20.61 -23.57
N THR A 166 -1.69 -19.51 -23.17
CA THR A 166 -1.09 -18.16 -23.19
C THR A 166 0.07 -18.01 -22.22
N LEU A 167 -0.06 -18.57 -21.01
CA LEU A 167 1.00 -18.60 -20.00
C LEU A 167 2.19 -19.42 -20.51
N PHE A 168 1.94 -20.59 -21.11
CA PHE A 168 3.00 -21.42 -21.69
C PHE A 168 3.77 -20.71 -22.80
N LYS A 169 3.07 -20.04 -23.72
CA LYS A 169 3.71 -19.26 -24.77
C LYS A 169 4.57 -18.14 -24.19
N LEU A 170 4.07 -17.45 -23.16
CA LEU A 170 4.81 -16.40 -22.48
C LEU A 170 6.08 -16.93 -21.81
N LEU A 171 6.00 -18.06 -21.10
CA LEU A 171 7.14 -18.72 -20.47
C LEU A 171 8.18 -19.17 -21.51
N GLN A 172 7.77 -19.61 -22.70
CA GLN A 172 8.69 -19.94 -23.80
C GLN A 172 9.50 -18.74 -24.32
N GLU A 173 8.94 -17.54 -24.25
CA GLU A 173 9.60 -16.30 -24.66
C GLU A 173 10.57 -15.75 -23.59
N MET A 174 10.57 -16.31 -22.38
CA MET A 174 11.41 -15.84 -21.27
C MET A 174 12.79 -16.49 -21.25
N ASP A 175 13.81 -15.69 -20.92
CA ASP A 175 15.15 -16.19 -20.69
C ASP A 175 15.37 -16.62 -19.22
N PHE A 176 15.65 -17.91 -19.02
CA PHE A 176 15.95 -18.53 -17.72
C PHE A 176 17.45 -18.76 -17.49
N SER A 177 18.33 -18.17 -18.30
CA SER A 177 19.79 -18.36 -18.22
C SER A 177 20.46 -17.73 -16.99
N ALA A 178 19.77 -16.81 -16.29
CA ALA A 178 20.29 -16.06 -15.16
C ALA A 178 20.40 -16.91 -13.86
N PRO A 179 21.51 -16.82 -13.11
CA PRO A 179 21.67 -17.52 -11.83
C PRO A 179 20.92 -16.79 -10.71
N VAL A 180 19.96 -17.43 -10.05
CA VAL A 180 19.19 -16.89 -8.90
C VAL A 180 18.89 -18.01 -7.86
N SER A 181 18.56 -17.59 -6.63
CA SER A 181 18.46 -18.33 -5.35
C SER A 181 17.80 -19.72 -5.42
N GLU A 182 18.19 -20.59 -4.48
CA GLU A 182 17.72 -21.98 -4.37
C GLU A 182 16.33 -22.11 -3.70
N GLU A 183 15.71 -21.01 -3.25
CA GLU A 183 14.40 -21.04 -2.59
C GLU A 183 13.23 -21.00 -3.57
N GLU A 184 12.27 -21.93 -3.42
CA GLU A 184 11.17 -22.16 -4.37
C GLU A 184 10.23 -20.95 -4.48
N SER A 185 9.90 -20.28 -3.37
CA SER A 185 9.01 -19.10 -3.33
C SER A 185 9.56 -17.89 -4.08
N ASP A 186 10.87 -17.65 -3.96
CA ASP A 186 11.55 -16.54 -4.65
C ASP A 186 11.51 -16.69 -6.16
N THR A 187 11.56 -17.94 -6.67
CA THR A 187 11.60 -18.21 -8.11
C THR A 187 10.27 -17.95 -8.82
N VAL A 188 9.15 -18.27 -8.17
CA VAL A 188 7.80 -18.03 -8.71
C VAL A 188 7.50 -16.53 -8.70
N LEU A 189 7.84 -15.85 -7.60
CA LEU A 189 7.69 -14.41 -7.46
C LEU A 189 8.48 -13.63 -8.51
N GLU A 190 9.73 -14.02 -8.79
CA GLU A 190 10.57 -13.39 -9.82
C GLU A 190 9.91 -13.47 -11.20
N ILE A 191 9.34 -14.63 -11.55
CA ILE A 191 8.63 -14.79 -12.82
C ILE A 191 7.39 -13.90 -12.83
N GLY A 192 6.61 -13.89 -11.75
CA GLY A 192 5.46 -12.99 -11.58
C GLY A 192 5.83 -11.52 -11.83
N GLN A 193 6.96 -11.07 -11.28
CA GLN A 193 7.49 -9.72 -11.50
C GLN A 193 7.81 -9.45 -12.97
N ARG A 194 8.51 -10.37 -13.65
CA ARG A 194 8.84 -10.21 -15.08
C ARG A 194 7.61 -10.17 -15.97
N ILE A 195 6.59 -10.99 -15.66
CA ILE A 195 5.29 -10.94 -16.35
C ILE A 195 4.70 -9.53 -16.20
N PHE A 196 4.63 -9.03 -14.97
CA PHE A 196 4.08 -7.71 -14.69
C PHE A 196 4.83 -6.60 -15.41
N GLU A 197 6.17 -6.58 -15.35
CA GLU A 197 6.99 -5.53 -15.97
C GLU A 197 6.79 -5.46 -17.49
N LYS A 198 6.68 -6.62 -18.16
CA LYS A 198 6.37 -6.69 -19.61
C LYS A 198 5.00 -6.06 -19.91
N ILE A 199 4.00 -6.34 -19.08
CA ILE A 199 2.64 -5.80 -19.23
C ILE A 199 2.57 -4.32 -18.88
N ALA A 200 3.13 -3.89 -17.75
CA ALA A 200 3.15 -2.50 -17.31
C ALA A 200 3.82 -1.58 -18.33
N LYS A 201 4.90 -2.06 -18.98
CA LYS A 201 5.56 -1.35 -20.08
C LYS A 201 4.65 -1.24 -21.31
N ASN A 202 3.93 -2.31 -21.66
CA ASN A 202 2.98 -2.28 -22.77
C ASN A 202 1.81 -1.32 -22.49
N LEU A 203 1.23 -1.36 -21.28
CA LEU A 203 0.13 -0.48 -20.87
C LEU A 203 0.51 1.00 -20.86
N SER A 204 1.77 1.31 -20.57
CA SER A 204 2.30 2.69 -20.58
C SER A 204 2.58 3.23 -22.00
N SER A 205 2.44 2.40 -23.04
CA SER A 205 2.66 2.83 -24.43
C SER A 205 1.47 3.63 -25.01
N PRO A 206 1.66 4.42 -26.09
CA PRO A 206 0.61 5.29 -26.66
C PRO A 206 -0.70 4.59 -27.05
N ASP A 207 -0.68 3.28 -27.34
CA ASP A 207 -1.87 2.46 -27.64
C ASP A 207 -2.11 1.36 -26.59
N GLY A 208 -1.30 1.35 -25.52
CA GLY A 208 -1.27 0.30 -24.50
C GLY A 208 -2.61 0.05 -23.84
N LEU A 209 -3.36 1.13 -23.56
CA LEU A 209 -4.68 1.05 -22.92
C LEU A 209 -5.73 0.31 -23.76
N SER A 210 -5.56 0.23 -25.09
CA SER A 210 -6.45 -0.58 -25.95
C SER A 210 -6.25 -2.08 -25.74
N SER A 211 -5.11 -2.49 -25.17
CA SER A 211 -4.76 -3.89 -24.92
C SER A 211 -5.03 -4.36 -23.48
N VAL A 212 -5.72 -3.55 -22.66
CA VAL A 212 -5.98 -3.89 -21.25
C VAL A 212 -6.75 -5.19 -21.11
N GLY A 213 -7.83 -5.38 -21.88
CA GLY A 213 -8.61 -6.63 -21.86
C GLY A 213 -7.76 -7.88 -22.17
N SER A 214 -6.82 -7.79 -23.12
CA SER A 214 -5.88 -8.88 -23.41
C SER A 214 -4.75 -9.02 -22.38
N SER A 215 -4.51 -7.99 -21.57
CA SER A 215 -3.48 -7.96 -20.53
C SER A 215 -3.97 -8.54 -19.19
N VAL A 216 -5.29 -8.52 -18.95
CA VAL A 216 -5.91 -9.04 -17.72
C VAL A 216 -5.46 -10.47 -17.38
N PRO A 217 -5.48 -11.47 -18.30
CA PRO A 217 -5.04 -12.81 -17.97
C PRO A 217 -3.60 -12.87 -17.44
N PHE A 218 -2.67 -12.10 -18.04
CA PHE A 218 -1.28 -12.06 -17.61
C PHE A 218 -1.09 -11.34 -16.27
N LEU A 219 -1.90 -10.31 -15.98
CA LEU A 219 -1.94 -9.69 -14.66
C LEU A 219 -2.45 -10.69 -13.61
N VAL A 220 -3.44 -11.53 -13.94
CA VAL A 220 -3.91 -12.60 -13.04
C VAL A 220 -2.82 -13.63 -12.82
N ASP A 221 -2.11 -14.03 -13.87
CA ASP A 221 -1.01 -14.99 -13.74
C ASP A 221 0.12 -14.42 -12.87
N SER A 222 0.47 -13.14 -13.04
CA SER A 222 1.42 -12.43 -12.19
C SER A 222 0.96 -12.32 -10.73
N SER A 223 -0.33 -12.03 -10.50
CA SER A 223 -0.95 -12.00 -9.17
C SER A 223 -0.89 -13.37 -8.49
N CYS A 224 -1.15 -14.45 -9.23
CA CYS A 224 -1.06 -15.81 -8.74
C CYS A 224 0.38 -16.23 -8.40
N CYS A 225 1.38 -15.67 -9.08
CA CYS A 225 2.79 -15.84 -8.72
C CYS A 225 3.21 -15.07 -7.46
N GLY A 226 2.30 -14.37 -6.78
CA GLY A 226 2.60 -13.58 -5.57
C GLY A 226 3.07 -12.15 -5.83
N TYR A 227 3.04 -11.68 -7.09
CA TYR A 227 3.40 -10.29 -7.40
C TYR A 227 2.20 -9.36 -7.24
N HIS A 228 1.96 -8.93 -6.00
CA HIS A 228 0.71 -8.28 -5.60
C HIS A 228 0.45 -6.87 -6.17
N LYS A 229 1.44 -6.22 -6.80
CA LYS A 229 1.18 -5.01 -7.60
C LYS A 229 0.26 -5.32 -8.79
N ALA A 230 0.33 -6.53 -9.34
CA ALA A 230 -0.58 -6.98 -10.37
C ALA A 230 -2.02 -7.10 -9.84
N SER A 231 -2.19 -7.58 -8.60
CA SER A 231 -3.48 -7.61 -7.91
C SER A 231 -4.07 -6.20 -7.77
N TYR A 232 -3.25 -5.22 -7.38
CA TYR A 232 -3.73 -3.83 -7.30
C TYR A 232 -4.17 -3.27 -8.66
N PHE A 233 -3.40 -3.53 -9.72
CA PHE A 233 -3.79 -3.13 -11.08
C PHE A 233 -5.13 -3.75 -11.49
N LEU A 234 -5.33 -5.05 -11.24
CA LEU A 234 -6.59 -5.73 -11.52
C LEU A 234 -7.75 -5.12 -10.76
N ALA A 235 -7.55 -4.78 -9.48
CA ALA A 235 -8.56 -4.13 -8.67
C ALA A 235 -9.04 -2.82 -9.31
N VAL A 236 -8.10 -1.94 -9.66
CA VAL A 236 -8.41 -0.65 -10.32
C VAL A 236 -9.05 -0.87 -11.68
N ILE A 237 -8.57 -1.83 -12.48
CA ILE A 237 -9.14 -2.16 -13.79
C ILE A 237 -10.62 -2.55 -13.68
N PHE A 238 -10.97 -3.43 -12.75
CA PHE A 238 -12.36 -3.89 -12.58
C PHE A 238 -13.25 -2.86 -11.88
N GLU A 239 -12.72 -2.07 -10.94
CA GLU A 239 -13.52 -1.04 -10.25
C GLU A 239 -13.85 0.17 -11.14
N THR A 240 -12.95 0.51 -12.06
CA THR A 240 -13.09 1.67 -12.96
C THR A 240 -13.57 1.27 -14.36
N GLY A 241 -13.55 -0.03 -14.67
CA GLY A 241 -13.80 -0.55 -16.01
C GLY A 241 -12.78 -0.04 -17.03
N LEU A 242 -11.49 -0.04 -16.67
CA LEU A 242 -10.42 0.35 -17.57
C LEU A 242 -10.27 -0.70 -18.70
N GLY A 243 -10.81 -0.42 -19.88
CA GLY A 243 -10.78 -1.31 -21.04
C GLY A 243 -11.56 -2.63 -20.85
N VAL A 244 -12.37 -2.74 -19.80
CA VAL A 244 -13.24 -3.87 -19.45
C VAL A 244 -14.55 -3.37 -18.83
N SER A 245 -15.55 -4.23 -18.67
CA SER A 245 -16.76 -3.88 -17.90
C SER A 245 -16.46 -3.74 -16.41
N VAL A 246 -17.14 -2.80 -15.75
CA VAL A 246 -17.08 -2.65 -14.29
C VAL A 246 -17.55 -3.94 -13.61
N ASP A 247 -16.77 -4.42 -12.65
CA ASP A 247 -17.04 -5.63 -11.86
C ASP A 247 -16.59 -5.40 -10.42
N HIS A 248 -17.54 -5.03 -9.55
CA HIS A 248 -17.24 -4.69 -8.16
C HIS A 248 -16.78 -5.90 -7.34
N THR A 249 -17.28 -7.10 -7.66
CA THR A 249 -16.92 -8.34 -6.96
C THR A 249 -15.46 -8.70 -7.25
N LYS A 250 -15.04 -8.64 -8.51
CA LYS A 250 -13.62 -8.83 -8.87
C LYS A 250 -12.75 -7.70 -8.35
N GLY A 251 -13.23 -6.45 -8.38
CA GLY A 251 -12.55 -5.31 -7.78
C GLY A 251 -12.22 -5.54 -6.30
N LEU A 252 -13.20 -5.99 -5.52
CA LEU A 252 -13.05 -6.36 -4.12
C LEU A 252 -12.07 -7.53 -3.94
N LEU A 253 -12.25 -8.62 -4.69
CA LEU A 253 -11.35 -9.78 -4.67
C LEU A 253 -9.88 -9.36 -4.84
N TYR A 254 -9.57 -8.61 -5.89
CA TYR A 254 -8.18 -8.25 -6.18
C TYR A 254 -7.63 -7.18 -5.22
N SER A 255 -8.47 -6.29 -4.68
CA SER A 255 -8.09 -5.39 -3.59
C SER A 255 -7.69 -6.17 -2.34
N LEU A 256 -8.49 -7.18 -1.96
CA LEU A 256 -8.23 -8.07 -0.84
C LEU A 256 -6.94 -8.88 -1.04
N VAL A 257 -6.73 -9.45 -2.24
CA VAL A 257 -5.51 -10.20 -2.58
C VAL A 257 -4.28 -9.32 -2.55
N GLY A 258 -4.36 -8.10 -3.09
CA GLY A 258 -3.28 -7.13 -3.03
C GLY A 258 -2.93 -6.76 -1.57
N ALA A 259 -3.94 -6.57 -0.74
CA ALA A 259 -3.78 -6.23 0.67
C ALA A 259 -3.22 -7.38 1.51
N GLN A 260 -3.62 -8.63 1.24
CA GLN A 260 -3.01 -9.83 1.86
C GLN A 260 -1.52 -9.92 1.53
N GLY A 261 -1.19 -9.64 0.27
CA GLY A 261 0.17 -9.47 -0.22
C GLY A 261 0.92 -8.27 0.33
N ASN A 262 0.26 -7.47 1.17
CA ASN A 262 0.79 -6.29 1.82
C ASN A 262 1.30 -5.24 0.81
N GLU A 263 0.70 -5.20 -0.38
CA GLU A 263 0.93 -4.20 -1.42
C GLU A 263 0.37 -2.85 -0.98
N ARG A 264 1.18 -1.79 -1.11
CA ARG A 264 0.91 -0.51 -0.44
C ARG A 264 -0.34 0.17 -0.95
N LEU A 265 -0.50 0.23 -2.27
CA LEU A 265 -1.60 0.94 -2.89
C LEU A 265 -2.92 0.17 -2.71
N ALA A 266 -2.91 -1.16 -2.75
CA ALA A 266 -4.05 -2.00 -2.45
C ALA A 266 -4.53 -1.84 -1.00
N VAL A 267 -3.60 -1.83 -0.04
CA VAL A 267 -3.94 -1.57 1.37
C VAL A 267 -4.49 -0.15 1.55
N MET A 268 -3.87 0.86 0.94
CA MET A 268 -4.38 2.24 0.99
C MET A 268 -5.74 2.38 0.33
N ASN A 269 -5.97 1.70 -0.80
CA ASN A 269 -7.25 1.64 -1.49
C ASN A 269 -8.34 1.11 -0.55
N LEU A 270 -8.14 -0.08 0.06
CA LEU A 270 -9.11 -0.60 1.04
C LEU A 270 -9.31 0.34 2.23
N GLY A 271 -8.24 0.93 2.75
CA GLY A 271 -8.31 1.94 3.81
C GLY A 271 -9.22 3.11 3.42
N TYR A 272 -9.07 3.61 2.19
CA TYR A 272 -9.89 4.68 1.65
C TYR A 272 -11.35 4.27 1.44
N LYS A 273 -11.60 3.09 0.84
CA LYS A 273 -12.95 2.60 0.59
C LYS A 273 -13.74 2.41 1.88
N HIS A 274 -13.12 1.85 2.92
CA HIS A 274 -13.74 1.70 4.23
C HIS A 274 -13.86 3.01 5.01
N TYR A 275 -12.98 3.99 4.78
CA TYR A 275 -13.11 5.33 5.37
C TYR A 275 -14.32 6.08 4.81
N GLN A 276 -14.60 5.93 3.51
CA GLN A 276 -15.66 6.66 2.81
C GLN A 276 -16.97 5.86 2.69
N GLY A 277 -16.94 4.53 2.79
CA GLY A 277 -18.10 3.68 2.55
C GLY A 277 -18.60 3.71 1.10
N ILE A 278 -17.68 3.67 0.12
CA ILE A 278 -17.98 3.80 -1.32
C ILE A 278 -17.77 2.49 -2.08
N ASN A 279 -18.24 2.38 -3.32
CA ASN A 279 -18.05 1.19 -4.18
C ASN A 279 -18.55 -0.13 -3.56
N ASN A 280 -19.63 -0.11 -2.78
CA ASN A 280 -20.17 -1.24 -2.00
C ASN A 280 -19.27 -1.74 -0.86
N TYR A 281 -18.22 -0.99 -0.51
CA TYR A 281 -17.47 -1.24 0.71
C TYR A 281 -18.20 -0.60 1.91
N PRO A 282 -18.35 -1.31 3.03
CA PRO A 282 -18.99 -0.75 4.22
C PRO A 282 -18.10 0.32 4.85
N LEU A 283 -18.73 1.39 5.35
CA LEU A 283 -18.08 2.37 6.20
C LEU A 283 -17.62 1.68 7.49
N ASP A 284 -16.30 1.56 7.69
CA ASP A 284 -15.69 0.95 8.87
C ASP A 284 -14.38 1.68 9.19
N LEU A 285 -14.45 2.57 10.17
CA LEU A 285 -13.32 3.40 10.58
C LEU A 285 -12.21 2.58 11.25
N GLU A 286 -12.54 1.47 11.92
CA GLU A 286 -11.54 0.64 12.60
C GLU A 286 -10.76 -0.20 11.60
N LEU A 287 -11.46 -0.77 10.62
CA LEU A 287 -10.83 -1.48 9.52
C LEU A 287 -10.03 -0.54 8.62
N SER A 288 -10.55 0.66 8.35
CA SER A 288 -9.81 1.72 7.67
C SER A 288 -8.53 2.09 8.43
N TYR A 289 -8.61 2.26 9.75
CA TYR A 289 -7.45 2.52 10.60
C TYR A 289 -6.44 1.37 10.53
N ALA A 290 -6.86 0.11 10.55
CA ALA A 290 -5.97 -1.04 10.45
C ALA A 290 -5.17 -1.02 9.14
N TYR A 291 -5.83 -0.77 8.00
CA TYR A 291 -5.16 -0.65 6.71
C TYR A 291 -4.18 0.53 6.67
N TYR A 292 -4.62 1.74 7.06
CA TYR A 292 -3.75 2.92 7.04
C TYR A 292 -2.60 2.83 8.04
N SER A 293 -2.83 2.30 9.24
CA SER A 293 -1.78 2.14 10.26
C SER A 293 -0.69 1.16 9.85
N ASN A 294 -1.04 0.06 9.15
CA ASN A 294 -0.06 -0.85 8.56
C ASN A 294 0.89 -0.10 7.60
N ILE A 295 0.33 0.70 6.68
CA ILE A 295 1.14 1.49 5.74
C ILE A 295 1.88 2.62 6.43
N ALA A 296 1.29 3.25 7.45
CA ALA A 296 1.93 4.32 8.21
C ALA A 296 3.17 3.82 8.98
N ILE A 297 3.06 2.64 9.63
CA ILE A 297 4.19 1.97 10.28
C ILE A 297 5.30 1.69 9.27
N LYS A 298 4.95 1.07 8.13
CA LYS A 298 5.91 0.81 7.05
C LYS A 298 6.57 2.09 6.56
N THR A 299 5.79 3.13 6.33
CA THR A 299 6.28 4.44 5.85
C THR A 299 7.29 5.03 6.83
N SER A 300 7.02 4.94 8.14
CA SER A 300 7.98 5.38 9.16
C SER A 300 9.27 4.55 9.14
N LEU A 301 9.18 3.24 8.91
CA LEU A 301 10.35 2.37 8.79
C LEU A 301 11.16 2.66 7.53
N ASP A 302 10.48 2.90 6.40
CA ASP A 302 11.11 3.16 5.11
C ASP A 302 11.93 4.45 5.11
N GLN A 303 11.47 5.49 5.82
CA GLN A 303 12.24 6.72 6.03
C GLN A 303 13.61 6.48 6.68
N HIS A 304 13.82 5.32 7.30
CA HIS A 304 15.08 4.95 7.92
C HIS A 304 15.98 4.11 6.98
N THR A 305 15.50 3.76 5.79
CA THR A 305 16.21 2.97 4.78
C THR A 305 16.60 3.82 3.57
N ILE A 306 17.85 3.69 3.09
CA ILE A 306 18.37 4.45 1.93
C ILE A 306 18.09 3.73 0.60
N LYS A 307 17.54 2.51 0.63
CA LYS A 307 17.36 1.64 -0.54
C LYS A 307 15.96 1.76 -1.14
N GLY A 308 15.88 1.93 -2.46
CA GLY A 308 14.66 1.85 -3.27
C GLY A 308 14.30 3.13 -4.01
N GLU A 309 13.33 3.01 -4.92
CA GLU A 309 12.68 4.13 -5.63
C GLU A 309 11.70 4.85 -4.69
N GLN A 310 12.24 5.63 -3.75
CA GLN A 310 11.43 6.43 -2.84
C GLN A 310 11.46 7.89 -3.31
N ALA A 311 10.28 8.44 -3.64
CA ALA A 311 10.10 9.87 -3.92
C ALA A 311 9.06 10.44 -2.95
N PHE A 312 9.24 11.68 -2.49
CA PHE A 312 8.26 12.34 -1.64
C PHE A 312 6.93 12.51 -2.40
N VAL A 313 5.79 12.45 -1.69
CA VAL A 313 4.48 12.69 -2.30
C VAL A 313 4.27 14.17 -2.52
N GLU A 314 4.29 14.59 -3.77
CA GLU A 314 4.17 16.00 -4.14
C GLU A 314 2.72 16.36 -4.41
N THR A 315 2.26 17.43 -3.78
CA THR A 315 0.92 18.00 -3.98
C THR A 315 0.94 18.98 -5.15
N VAL A 316 1.23 18.48 -6.36
CA VAL A 316 1.22 19.31 -7.58
C VAL A 316 -0.12 19.12 -8.28
N ARG A 317 -0.91 20.20 -8.33
CA ARG A 317 -2.19 20.21 -9.04
C ARG A 317 -1.97 20.67 -10.47
N LEU A 318 -2.57 19.97 -11.43
CA LEU A 318 -2.38 20.25 -12.86
C LEU A 318 -3.01 21.58 -13.31
N MET A 319 -3.94 22.13 -12.53
CA MET A 319 -4.58 23.41 -12.83
C MET A 319 -3.83 24.62 -12.26
N ASP A 320 -2.74 24.40 -11.53
CA ASP A 320 -1.92 25.47 -10.95
C ASP A 320 -0.73 25.78 -11.88
N ASP A 321 -0.96 26.70 -12.81
CA ASP A 321 0.02 27.13 -13.82
C ASP A 321 1.32 27.68 -13.22
N GLU A 322 1.25 28.32 -12.05
CA GLU A 322 2.44 28.85 -11.37
C GLU A 322 3.27 27.72 -10.74
N LEU A 323 2.62 26.76 -10.09
CA LEU A 323 3.27 25.59 -9.49
C LEU A 323 3.84 24.63 -10.55
N LEU A 324 3.18 24.53 -11.71
CA LEU A 324 3.69 23.80 -12.88
C LEU A 324 4.93 24.48 -13.47
N LYS A 325 4.93 25.81 -13.62
CA LYS A 325 6.10 26.58 -14.08
C LYS A 325 7.26 26.55 -13.08
N ALA A 326 6.96 26.38 -11.79
CA ALA A 326 7.95 26.23 -10.72
C ALA A 326 8.57 24.82 -10.61
N GLN A 327 8.16 23.85 -11.44
CA GLN A 327 8.80 22.53 -11.51
C GLN A 327 10.21 22.65 -12.10
N THR A 328 11.19 22.90 -11.24
CA THR A 328 12.59 23.09 -11.66
C THR A 328 13.35 21.76 -11.74
N LYS A 329 14.42 21.75 -12.55
CA LYS A 329 15.53 20.79 -12.49
C LYS A 329 16.67 21.43 -11.66
N GLU A 330 17.78 20.73 -11.40
CA GLU A 330 18.98 21.30 -10.72
C GLU A 330 19.45 22.66 -11.24
N ASN A 331 19.16 22.98 -12.50
CA ASN A 331 19.54 24.23 -13.16
C ASN A 331 18.45 25.31 -13.14
N GLY A 332 17.36 25.11 -12.39
CA GLY A 332 16.22 26.02 -12.35
C GLY A 332 16.42 27.20 -11.39
N ASP A 333 15.78 28.33 -11.71
CA ASP A 333 15.96 29.60 -11.01
C ASP A 333 15.62 29.54 -9.51
N VAL A 334 14.62 28.72 -9.13
CA VAL A 334 14.21 28.52 -7.72
C VAL A 334 15.28 27.81 -6.90
N PHE A 335 15.95 26.79 -7.46
CA PHE A 335 17.05 26.10 -6.78
C PHE A 335 18.25 27.03 -6.59
N MET A 336 18.57 27.82 -7.61
CA MET A 336 19.66 28.80 -7.54
C MET A 336 19.36 29.94 -6.56
N TRP A 337 18.11 30.40 -6.50
CA TRP A 337 17.66 31.39 -5.51
C TRP A 337 17.67 30.83 -4.08
N LEU A 338 17.17 29.60 -3.86
CA LEU A 338 17.23 28.94 -2.56
C LEU A 338 18.67 28.73 -2.10
N LYS A 339 19.56 28.33 -3.01
CA LYS A 339 21.01 28.23 -2.75
C LYS A 339 21.61 29.57 -2.37
N HIS A 340 21.22 30.66 -3.05
CA HIS A 340 21.67 32.01 -2.73
C HIS A 340 21.15 32.51 -1.38
N GLU A 341 19.90 32.27 -1.02
CA GLU A 341 19.36 32.69 0.28
C GLU A 341 19.89 31.82 1.43
N ALA A 342 20.11 30.53 1.19
CA ALA A 342 20.73 29.63 2.16
C ALA A 342 22.17 30.05 2.49
N THR A 343 22.96 30.50 1.50
CA THR A 343 24.33 31.00 1.75
C THR A 343 24.34 32.28 2.58
N ARG A 344 23.25 33.07 2.54
CA ARG A 344 23.07 34.30 3.34
C ARG A 344 22.57 34.05 4.77
N GLY A 345 22.33 32.80 5.17
CA GLY A 345 21.93 32.47 6.54
C GLY A 345 20.42 32.41 6.76
N ASN A 346 19.60 32.40 5.70
CA ASN A 346 18.15 32.28 5.85
C ASN A 346 17.77 30.86 6.30
N ALA A 347 17.28 30.71 7.53
CA ALA A 347 16.92 29.44 8.15
C ALA A 347 15.95 28.59 7.30
N ALA A 348 14.90 29.23 6.77
CA ALA A 348 13.90 28.56 5.94
C ALA A 348 14.50 28.09 4.60
N ALA A 349 15.39 28.88 4.00
CA ALA A 349 16.08 28.50 2.77
C ALA A 349 17.11 27.38 3.01
N GLN A 350 17.87 27.43 4.12
CA GLN A 350 18.81 26.39 4.51
C GLN A 350 18.10 25.06 4.78
N GLN A 351 16.98 25.10 5.51
CA GLN A 351 16.13 23.93 5.75
C GLN A 351 15.61 23.35 4.44
N ARG A 352 15.05 24.20 3.57
CA ARG A 352 14.45 23.75 2.30
C ARG A 352 15.52 23.17 1.37
N LEU A 353 16.68 23.80 1.25
CA LEU A 353 17.80 23.29 0.45
C LEU A 353 18.38 21.98 1.02
N ALA A 354 18.49 21.86 2.34
CA ALA A 354 18.93 20.64 3.00
C ALA A 354 17.96 19.48 2.73
N GLN A 355 16.64 19.74 2.82
CA GLN A 355 15.62 18.75 2.49
C GLN A 355 15.66 18.36 1.01
N MET A 356 15.84 19.33 0.11
CA MET A 356 15.96 19.07 -1.33
C MET A 356 17.13 18.17 -1.67
N LEU A 357 18.31 18.42 -1.10
CA LEU A 357 19.52 17.62 -1.33
C LEU A 357 19.48 16.27 -0.60
N PHE A 358 18.90 16.20 0.60
CA PHE A 358 18.86 14.95 1.38
C PHE A 358 17.90 13.93 0.76
N TRP A 359 16.79 14.40 0.19
CA TRP A 359 15.71 13.56 -0.32
C TRP A 359 15.62 13.52 -1.85
N GLY A 360 16.30 14.42 -2.57
CA GLY A 360 16.26 14.51 -4.02
C GLY A 360 14.97 15.14 -4.56
N GLN A 361 14.61 16.34 -4.10
CA GLN A 361 13.36 17.04 -4.45
C GLN A 361 13.53 17.96 -5.67
N GLN A 362 12.43 18.33 -6.35
CA GLN A 362 12.42 19.31 -7.45
C GLN A 362 13.49 19.04 -8.52
N GLY A 363 13.61 17.78 -8.95
CA GLY A 363 14.58 17.36 -9.98
C GLY A 363 16.05 17.44 -9.56
N VAL A 364 16.34 17.60 -8.26
CA VAL A 364 17.69 17.61 -7.69
C VAL A 364 18.13 16.20 -7.32
N ALA A 365 19.35 15.82 -7.72
CA ALA A 365 19.94 14.56 -7.35
C ALA A 365 20.25 14.52 -5.85
N LYS A 366 19.99 13.36 -5.24
CA LYS A 366 20.25 13.13 -3.83
C LYS A 366 21.74 13.31 -3.52
N ASN A 367 22.04 14.19 -2.58
CA ASN A 367 23.38 14.45 -2.03
C ASN A 367 23.27 14.62 -0.50
N PRO A 368 23.25 13.52 0.25
CA PRO A 368 23.02 13.55 1.69
C PRO A 368 24.18 14.23 2.43
N GLU A 369 25.43 14.13 1.94
CA GLU A 369 26.59 14.79 2.54
C GLU A 369 26.43 16.32 2.52
N ALA A 370 26.06 16.89 1.37
CA ALA A 370 25.84 18.33 1.23
C ALA A 370 24.62 18.80 2.06
N ALA A 371 23.58 17.98 2.15
CA ALA A 371 22.41 18.30 2.97
C ALA A 371 22.74 18.38 4.46
N ILE A 372 23.63 17.52 4.96
CA ILE A 372 24.01 17.50 6.38
C ILE A 372 24.81 18.75 6.75
N GLU A 373 25.65 19.27 5.85
CA GLU A 373 26.32 20.55 6.07
C GLU A 373 25.31 21.69 6.24
N TRP A 374 24.22 21.69 5.46
CA TRP A 374 23.15 22.67 5.59
C TRP A 374 22.31 22.49 6.86
N TYR A 375 21.97 21.25 7.24
CA TYR A 375 21.30 20.97 8.53
C TYR A 375 22.14 21.39 9.73
N ALA A 376 23.44 21.07 9.73
CA ALA A 376 24.36 21.43 10.80
C ALA A 376 24.51 22.96 10.91
N LYS A 377 24.64 23.62 9.76
CA LYS A 377 24.77 25.08 9.69
C LYS A 377 23.52 25.78 10.21
N GLY A 378 22.33 25.37 9.76
CA GLY A 378 21.06 25.93 10.23
C GLY A 378 20.81 25.70 11.72
N ALA A 379 21.08 24.48 12.22
CA ALA A 379 20.89 24.16 13.63
C ALA A 379 21.81 24.97 14.57
N ILE A 380 23.01 25.33 14.12
CA ILE A 380 24.00 26.10 14.89
C ILE A 380 23.77 27.61 14.77
N GLU A 381 23.41 28.11 13.59
CA GLU A 381 23.29 29.55 13.32
C GLU A 381 21.95 30.14 13.78
N THR A 382 20.86 29.36 13.73
CA THR A 382 19.50 29.90 13.83
C THR A 382 18.74 29.46 15.08
N GLU A 383 19.28 28.48 15.83
CA GLU A 383 18.64 27.79 16.95
C GLU A 383 17.19 27.33 16.68
N ASP A 384 16.82 27.15 15.40
CA ASP A 384 15.46 26.76 15.02
C ASP A 384 15.13 25.34 15.55
N PRO A 385 14.00 25.15 16.27
CA PRO A 385 13.65 23.87 16.87
C PRO A 385 13.52 22.70 15.88
N VAL A 386 13.10 22.97 14.64
CA VAL A 386 12.94 21.97 13.59
C VAL A 386 14.30 21.56 13.04
N LEU A 387 15.19 22.54 12.78
CA LEU A 387 16.57 22.28 12.33
C LEU A 387 17.41 21.55 13.40
N ILE A 388 17.27 21.94 14.68
CA ILE A 388 17.91 21.27 15.81
C ILE A 388 17.45 19.82 15.91
N TYR A 389 16.16 19.57 15.72
CA TYR A 389 15.58 18.22 15.74
C TYR A 389 16.08 17.37 14.58
N ASP A 390 16.02 17.88 13.35
CA ASP A 390 16.47 17.15 12.14
C ASP A 390 17.97 16.83 12.20
N TYR A 391 18.79 17.77 12.67
CA TYR A 391 20.22 17.53 12.88
C TYR A 391 20.50 16.53 14.01
N ALA A 392 19.73 16.55 15.10
CA ALA A 392 19.84 15.56 16.17
C ALA A 392 19.54 14.14 15.67
N ILE A 393 18.56 13.98 14.78
CA ILE A 393 18.23 12.68 14.17
C ILE A 393 19.38 12.18 13.28
N VAL A 394 19.98 13.06 12.49
CA VAL A 394 21.17 12.74 11.66
C VAL A 394 22.33 12.25 12.55
N LEU A 395 22.62 12.95 13.65
CA LEU A 395 23.68 12.60 14.61
C LEU A 395 23.40 11.31 15.39
N PHE A 396 22.13 11.03 15.74
CA PHE A 396 21.72 9.77 16.39
C PHE A 396 21.94 8.56 15.49
N LYS A 397 21.64 8.72 14.20
CA LYS A 397 21.66 7.64 13.21
C LYS A 397 23.04 7.44 12.58
N GLY A 398 23.87 8.47 12.50
CA GLY A 398 25.16 8.42 11.82
C GLY A 398 25.04 8.33 10.29
N GLN A 399 23.96 8.89 9.73
CA GLN A 399 23.75 8.94 8.28
C GLN A 399 24.62 10.05 7.71
N GLY A 400 25.66 9.71 6.94
CA GLY A 400 26.60 10.66 6.31
C GLY A 400 27.57 11.38 7.27
N VAL A 401 27.42 11.22 8.59
CA VAL A 401 28.33 11.75 9.62
C VAL A 401 28.61 10.72 10.69
N LYS A 402 29.71 10.89 11.43
CA LYS A 402 30.06 10.00 12.54
C LYS A 402 28.99 10.10 13.63
N LYS A 403 28.37 8.96 13.95
CA LYS A 403 27.34 8.83 15.00
C LYS A 403 27.84 9.48 16.31
N ASN A 404 27.06 10.44 16.82
CA ASN A 404 27.34 11.12 18.08
C ASN A 404 26.06 11.17 18.92
N THR A 405 25.78 10.04 19.57
CA THR A 405 24.58 9.85 20.40
C THR A 405 24.51 10.83 21.57
N LYS A 406 25.64 11.33 22.09
CA LYS A 406 25.66 12.23 23.24
C LYS A 406 25.16 13.63 22.87
N LEU A 407 25.70 14.19 21.78
CA LEU A 407 25.27 15.49 21.25
C LEU A 407 23.82 15.45 20.76
N ALA A 408 23.45 14.36 20.10
CA ALA A 408 22.08 14.17 19.61
C ALA A 408 21.04 14.15 20.75
N LEU A 409 21.38 13.51 21.88
CA LEU A 409 20.52 13.44 23.06
C LEU A 409 20.44 14.79 23.79
N GLU A 410 21.50 15.60 23.78
CA GLU A 410 21.49 16.98 24.28
C GLU A 410 20.63 17.91 23.42
N LEU A 411 20.73 17.81 22.08
CA LEU A 411 19.90 18.57 21.14
C LEU A 411 18.42 18.18 21.24
N MET A 412 18.11 16.88 21.36
CA MET A 412 16.73 16.41 21.62
C MET A 412 16.22 16.86 22.99
N LYS A 413 17.06 16.87 24.03
CA LYS A 413 16.67 17.38 25.36
C LYS A 413 16.41 18.89 25.36
N LYS A 414 17.17 19.67 24.58
CA LYS A 414 16.93 21.11 24.36
C LYS A 414 15.58 21.35 23.67
N ALA A 415 15.16 20.45 22.78
CA ALA A 415 13.82 20.47 22.16
C ALA A 415 12.69 19.96 23.09
N ALA A 416 12.99 18.99 23.97
CA ALA A 416 12.01 18.27 24.80
C ALA A 416 11.72 18.89 26.19
N ALA A 417 12.34 20.01 26.56
CA ALA A 417 12.21 20.57 27.91
C ALA A 417 11.01 21.53 28.08
N LYS A 418 9.77 21.00 28.03
CA LYS A 418 8.51 21.54 28.64
C LYS A 418 7.25 20.72 28.29
N THR A 419 6.74 19.94 29.26
CA THR A 419 5.43 19.20 29.37
C THR A 419 5.34 17.72 28.94
N VAL A 420 4.27 17.05 29.39
CA VAL A 420 3.99 15.60 29.39
C VAL A 420 4.07 15.03 27.97
N ALA A 421 4.69 13.85 27.80
CA ALA A 421 5.06 13.27 26.50
C ALA A 421 3.91 13.24 25.45
N ALA A 422 2.65 13.06 25.88
CA ALA A 422 1.49 13.04 25.00
C ALA A 422 1.22 14.42 24.34
N GLN A 423 1.37 15.52 25.08
CA GLN A 423 1.22 16.89 24.56
C GLN A 423 2.34 17.25 23.58
N TYR A 424 3.54 16.68 23.76
CA TYR A 424 4.63 16.81 22.78
C TYR A 424 4.37 16.01 21.52
N PHE A 425 3.90 14.76 21.61
CA PHE A 425 3.55 14.00 20.42
C PHE A 425 2.45 14.70 19.63
N TYR A 426 1.48 15.30 20.31
CA TYR A 426 0.43 16.10 19.68
C TYR A 426 0.99 17.32 18.96
N LYS A 427 1.82 18.14 19.63
CA LYS A 427 2.46 19.31 19.00
C LYS A 427 3.41 18.93 17.87
N ALA A 428 4.18 17.86 18.03
CA ALA A 428 5.09 17.37 17.00
C ALA A 428 4.32 16.87 15.78
N ALA A 429 3.19 16.21 15.99
CA ALA A 429 2.32 15.76 14.91
C ALA A 429 1.59 16.91 14.21
N GLN A 430 1.15 17.95 14.96
CA GLN A 430 0.69 19.21 14.36
C GLN A 430 1.80 19.84 13.50
N GLY A 431 3.06 19.70 13.91
CA GLY A 431 4.24 20.06 13.12
C GLY A 431 4.61 19.07 12.00
N GLY A 432 3.78 18.05 11.74
CA GLY A 432 3.97 17.09 10.64
C GLY A 432 4.92 15.92 10.92
N HIS A 433 5.36 15.74 12.16
CA HIS A 433 6.29 14.67 12.55
C HIS A 433 5.64 13.27 12.46
N ILE A 434 6.20 12.37 11.65
CA ILE A 434 5.63 11.06 11.30
C ILE A 434 5.40 10.16 12.53
N GLU A 435 6.45 9.86 13.30
CA GLU A 435 6.35 8.95 14.45
C GLU A 435 5.47 9.54 15.57
N GLY A 436 5.46 10.86 15.72
CA GLY A 436 4.58 11.55 16.67
C GLY A 436 3.11 11.46 16.25
N THR A 437 2.85 11.58 14.95
CA THR A 437 1.51 11.45 14.36
C THR A 437 0.99 10.02 14.51
N LEU A 438 1.81 9.02 14.24
CA LEU A 438 1.45 7.60 14.40
C LEU A 438 1.14 7.23 15.86
N ARG A 439 1.88 7.79 16.82
CA ARG A 439 1.57 7.58 18.24
C ARG A 439 0.25 8.22 18.65
N CYS A 440 -0.02 9.43 18.18
CA CYS A 440 -1.29 10.09 18.44
C CYS A 440 -2.47 9.36 17.79
N SER A 441 -2.29 8.81 16.58
CA SER A 441 -3.33 7.98 15.95
C SER A 441 -3.61 6.73 16.79
N LEU A 442 -2.57 6.10 17.35
CA LEU A 442 -2.72 4.98 18.28
C LEU A 442 -3.49 5.40 19.54
N TYR A 443 -3.17 6.55 20.13
CA TYR A 443 -3.87 7.04 21.31
C TYR A 443 -5.35 7.30 21.06
N TYR A 444 -5.69 7.87 19.90
CA TYR A 444 -7.09 8.10 19.52
C TYR A 444 -7.87 6.79 19.28
N ILE A 445 -7.27 5.74 18.70
CA ILE A 445 -8.00 4.49 18.47
C ILE A 445 -8.23 3.70 19.78
N THR A 446 -7.28 3.74 20.72
CA THR A 446 -7.35 2.99 21.98
C THR A 446 -8.07 3.74 23.10
N GLY A 447 -8.05 5.08 23.10
CA GLY A 447 -8.78 5.90 24.09
C GLY A 447 -8.35 5.71 25.55
N ASN A 448 -7.13 5.25 25.76
CA ASN A 448 -6.54 4.83 27.03
C ASN A 448 -5.83 5.96 27.78
N MET A 449 -5.98 7.22 27.34
CA MET A 449 -5.54 8.42 28.05
C MET A 449 -6.66 9.45 28.14
N GLU A 450 -6.77 10.12 29.30
CA GLU A 450 -7.82 11.12 29.56
C GLU A 450 -7.79 12.30 28.56
N GLU A 451 -6.61 12.70 28.10
CA GLU A 451 -6.40 13.78 27.12
C GLU A 451 -6.72 13.35 25.67
N PHE A 452 -6.80 12.04 25.41
CA PHE A 452 -7.06 11.45 24.09
C PHE A 452 -8.28 10.53 24.21
N PRO A 453 -9.51 11.11 24.25
CA PRO A 453 -10.72 10.29 24.22
C PRO A 453 -10.74 9.45 22.95
N ARG A 454 -11.34 8.27 23.04
CA ARG A 454 -11.45 7.35 21.90
C ARG A 454 -12.16 8.05 20.74
N ASP A 455 -11.46 8.18 19.61
CA ASP A 455 -11.93 8.84 18.40
C ASP A 455 -11.36 8.13 17.15
N PRO A 456 -12.05 7.09 16.65
CA PRO A 456 -11.59 6.32 15.50
C PRO A 456 -11.42 7.15 14.24
N GLU A 457 -12.24 8.19 14.06
CA GLU A 457 -12.16 9.06 12.90
C GLU A 457 -10.85 9.85 12.91
N LYS A 458 -10.52 10.52 14.03
CA LYS A 458 -9.21 11.20 14.16
C LYS A 458 -8.06 10.22 14.04
N ALA A 459 -8.19 9.00 14.58
CA ALA A 459 -7.16 7.98 14.42
C ALA A 459 -6.90 7.66 12.94
N VAL A 460 -7.95 7.46 12.14
CA VAL A 460 -7.83 7.25 10.69
C VAL A 460 -7.19 8.45 10.02
N ILE A 461 -7.64 9.67 10.30
CA ILE A 461 -7.10 10.90 9.69
C ILE A 461 -5.58 10.99 9.89
N TRP A 462 -5.12 10.73 11.11
CA TRP A 462 -3.71 10.83 11.45
C TRP A 462 -2.89 9.68 10.85
N ALA A 463 -3.41 8.45 10.88
CA ALA A 463 -2.76 7.31 10.24
C ALA A 463 -2.69 7.49 8.70
N LYS A 464 -3.78 7.95 8.08
CA LYS A 464 -3.87 8.30 6.66
C LYS A 464 -2.83 9.36 6.31
N HIS A 465 -2.75 10.46 7.07
CA HIS A 465 -1.75 11.52 6.82
C HIS A 465 -0.30 10.99 6.78
N VAL A 466 0.03 10.00 7.60
CA VAL A 466 1.36 9.35 7.56
C VAL A 466 1.47 8.39 6.38
N ALA A 467 0.46 7.57 6.13
CA ALA A 467 0.43 6.61 5.03
C ALA A 467 0.56 7.30 3.66
N GLU A 468 -0.04 8.47 3.48
CA GLU A 468 0.05 9.28 2.27
C GLU A 468 1.45 9.84 2.01
N LYS A 469 2.38 9.81 2.97
CA LYS A 469 3.78 10.24 2.77
C LYS A 469 4.70 9.13 2.30
N ASN A 470 4.17 7.97 1.93
CA ASN A 470 4.99 6.83 1.53
C ASN A 470 5.71 7.07 0.19
N GLY A 471 6.97 6.67 0.13
CA GLY A 471 7.85 6.99 -1.01
C GLY A 471 7.43 6.35 -2.34
N TYR A 472 6.75 5.21 -2.28
CA TYR A 472 6.28 4.48 -3.45
C TYR A 472 5.14 5.23 -4.15
N LEU A 473 4.16 5.72 -3.37
CA LEU A 473 3.09 6.56 -3.87
C LEU A 473 3.63 7.83 -4.55
N GLY A 474 4.67 8.45 -3.96
CA GLY A 474 5.29 9.65 -4.54
C GLY A 474 5.93 9.37 -5.90
N HIS A 475 6.54 8.20 -6.08
CA HIS A 475 7.07 7.77 -7.37
C HIS A 475 5.96 7.61 -8.42
N VAL A 476 4.82 7.00 -8.06
CA VAL A 476 3.67 6.83 -8.97
C VAL A 476 3.09 8.18 -9.39
N ILE A 477 2.88 9.10 -8.45
CA ILE A 477 2.34 10.44 -8.73
C ILE A 477 3.32 11.26 -9.58
N ARG A 478 4.62 11.22 -9.27
CA ARG A 478 5.64 11.92 -10.06
C ARG A 478 5.74 11.35 -11.48
N LYS A 479 5.63 10.03 -11.65
CA LYS A 479 5.58 9.41 -12.97
C LYS A 479 4.36 9.87 -13.77
N ALA A 480 3.20 9.98 -13.14
CA ALA A 480 1.99 10.52 -13.76
C ALA A 480 2.18 11.98 -14.21
N LEU A 481 2.76 12.81 -13.34
CA LEU A 481 3.04 14.22 -13.63
C LEU A 481 4.04 14.38 -14.78
N ASN A 482 5.12 13.61 -14.79
CA ASN A 482 6.10 13.64 -15.89
C ASN A 482 5.45 13.24 -17.21
N ALA A 483 4.65 12.17 -17.21
CA ALA A 483 3.91 11.74 -18.40
C ALA A 483 2.95 12.84 -18.89
N TYR A 484 2.29 13.57 -17.99
CA TYR A 484 1.44 14.71 -18.35
C TYR A 484 2.24 15.84 -18.99
N LEU A 485 3.38 16.23 -18.39
CA LEU A 485 4.27 17.27 -18.92
C LEU A 485 4.87 16.90 -20.28
N GLU A 486 5.06 15.61 -20.54
CA GLU A 486 5.52 15.06 -21.82
C GLU A 486 4.38 14.85 -22.84
N LEU A 487 3.14 15.23 -22.49
CA LEU A 487 1.93 15.03 -23.30
C LEU A 487 1.61 13.55 -23.59
N SER A 488 2.14 12.63 -22.77
CA SER A 488 1.80 11.21 -22.75
C SER A 488 0.50 10.97 -21.96
N TRP A 489 -0.62 11.39 -22.55
CA TRP A 489 -1.95 11.36 -21.91
C TRP A 489 -2.37 9.97 -21.41
N HIS A 490 -2.02 8.90 -22.14
CA HIS A 490 -2.36 7.52 -21.78
C HIS A 490 -1.65 7.08 -20.49
N GLU A 491 -0.35 7.39 -20.39
CA GLU A 491 0.45 7.04 -19.24
C GLU A 491 0.10 7.91 -18.03
N ALA A 492 -0.15 9.21 -18.25
CA ALA A 492 -0.63 10.12 -17.22
C ALA A 492 -1.98 9.65 -16.65
N LEU A 493 -2.94 9.31 -17.52
CA LEU A 493 -4.25 8.78 -17.13
C LEU A 493 -4.10 7.52 -16.28
N LEU A 494 -3.29 6.54 -16.72
CA LEU A 494 -3.09 5.28 -15.99
C LEU A 494 -2.52 5.50 -14.59
N HIS A 495 -1.46 6.29 -14.45
CA HIS A 495 -0.80 6.46 -13.15
C HIS A 495 -1.61 7.36 -12.21
N TYR A 496 -2.29 8.40 -12.71
CA TYR A 496 -3.22 9.18 -11.88
C TYR A 496 -4.44 8.35 -11.47
N LEU A 497 -4.96 7.47 -12.33
CA LEU A 497 -6.02 6.51 -11.99
C LEU A 497 -5.61 5.60 -10.82
N LEU A 498 -4.44 4.98 -10.92
CA LEU A 498 -3.89 4.13 -9.86
C LEU A 498 -3.68 4.90 -8.55
N ALA A 499 -3.27 6.17 -8.60
CA ALA A 499 -3.10 6.97 -7.39
C ALA A 499 -4.43 7.51 -6.83
N ALA A 500 -5.39 7.88 -7.68
CA ALA A 500 -6.68 8.43 -7.29
C ALA A 500 -7.56 7.41 -6.54
N GLU A 501 -7.51 6.14 -6.95
CA GLU A 501 -8.24 5.06 -6.27
C GLU A 501 -7.73 4.80 -4.84
N THR A 502 -6.47 5.14 -4.52
CA THR A 502 -5.97 5.06 -3.14
C THR A 502 -6.49 6.15 -2.20
N GLY A 503 -7.30 7.09 -2.71
CA GLY A 503 -7.89 8.15 -1.91
C GLY A 503 -7.08 9.44 -1.82
N ILE A 504 -6.09 9.64 -2.69
CA ILE A 504 -5.26 10.86 -2.71
C ILE A 504 -5.99 11.99 -3.45
N GLU A 505 -6.37 13.03 -2.71
CA GLU A 505 -7.12 14.18 -3.23
C GLU A 505 -6.50 14.78 -4.50
N VAL A 506 -5.20 15.08 -4.49
CA VAL A 506 -4.50 15.70 -5.62
C VAL A 506 -4.57 14.83 -6.87
N SER A 507 -4.43 13.51 -6.71
CA SER A 507 -4.54 12.56 -7.82
C SER A 507 -5.98 12.47 -8.34
N GLN A 508 -6.98 12.54 -7.46
CA GLN A 508 -8.39 12.57 -7.84
C GLN A 508 -8.72 13.84 -8.64
N SER A 509 -8.31 15.02 -8.17
CA SER A 509 -8.56 16.27 -8.87
C SER A 509 -7.81 16.34 -10.21
N ASN A 510 -6.57 15.86 -10.26
CA ASN A 510 -5.76 15.83 -11.48
C ASN A 510 -6.33 14.86 -12.52
N LEU A 511 -6.82 13.70 -12.07
CA LEU A 511 -7.48 12.74 -12.95
C LEU A 511 -8.79 13.27 -13.52
N ALA A 512 -9.61 13.92 -12.67
CA ALA A 512 -10.84 14.57 -13.11
C ALA A 512 -10.52 15.63 -14.19
N HIS A 513 -9.48 16.43 -13.96
CA HIS A 513 -9.02 17.44 -14.92
C HIS A 513 -8.56 16.82 -16.25
N ILE A 514 -7.74 15.76 -16.23
CA ILE A 514 -7.33 15.05 -17.46
C ILE A 514 -8.56 14.54 -18.23
N CYS A 515 -9.57 14.03 -17.53
CA CYS A 515 -10.82 13.57 -18.14
C CYS A 515 -11.67 14.71 -18.72
N GLU A 516 -11.57 15.94 -18.18
CA GLU A 516 -12.19 17.13 -18.79
C GLU A 516 -11.43 17.60 -20.03
N GLU A 517 -10.10 17.62 -20.00
CA GLU A 517 -9.27 18.05 -21.13
C GLU A 517 -9.32 17.06 -22.30
N ARG A 518 -9.38 15.76 -22.00
CA ARG A 518 -9.39 14.66 -22.97
C ARG A 518 -10.60 13.73 -22.77
N PRO A 519 -11.83 14.22 -23.02
CA PRO A 519 -13.05 13.44 -22.82
C PRO A 519 -13.17 12.28 -23.80
N ASP A 520 -12.56 12.39 -24.98
CA ASP A 520 -12.40 11.34 -25.98
C ASP A 520 -11.60 10.15 -25.43
N LEU A 521 -10.52 10.43 -24.72
CA LEU A 521 -9.67 9.42 -24.08
C LEU A 521 -10.41 8.73 -22.93
N ALA A 522 -11.03 9.52 -22.05
CA ALA A 522 -11.76 9.02 -20.90
C ALA A 522 -12.92 8.10 -21.31
N ARG A 523 -13.77 8.53 -22.25
CA ARG A 523 -14.92 7.73 -22.72
C ARG A 523 -14.51 6.47 -23.48
N LYS A 524 -13.33 6.45 -24.10
CA LYS A 524 -12.83 5.28 -24.82
C LYS A 524 -12.39 4.18 -23.86
N TYR A 525 -11.75 4.53 -22.75
CA TYR A 525 -11.06 3.57 -21.89
C TYR A 525 -11.73 3.35 -20.53
N LEU A 526 -12.50 4.29 -20.00
CA LEU A 526 -13.16 4.16 -18.71
C LEU A 526 -14.66 3.93 -18.90
N ALA A 527 -15.19 2.91 -18.24
CA ALA A 527 -16.64 2.62 -18.23
C ALA A 527 -17.42 3.43 -17.17
N ILE A 528 -16.74 4.31 -16.45
CA ILE A 528 -17.28 5.18 -15.41
C ILE A 528 -17.35 6.63 -15.89
N ASP A 529 -18.20 7.42 -15.24
CA ASP A 529 -18.20 8.86 -15.37
C ASP A 529 -17.00 9.48 -14.62
N CYS A 530 -15.84 9.49 -15.30
CA CYS A 530 -14.56 9.88 -14.70
C CYS A 530 -14.62 11.27 -14.03
N VAL A 531 -15.12 12.28 -14.75
CA VAL A 531 -15.11 13.67 -14.29
C VAL A 531 -15.95 13.82 -13.03
N TRP A 532 -17.21 13.38 -13.07
CA TRP A 532 -18.11 13.46 -11.92
C TRP A 532 -17.56 12.67 -10.72
N ARG A 533 -17.15 11.42 -10.96
CA ARG A 533 -16.70 10.50 -9.89
C ARG A 533 -15.54 11.09 -9.10
N TYR A 534 -14.50 11.56 -9.80
CA TYR A 534 -13.29 11.99 -9.11
C TYR A 534 -13.40 13.38 -8.50
N TYR A 535 -14.17 14.32 -9.08
CA TYR A 535 -14.48 15.55 -8.36
C TYR A 535 -15.35 15.31 -7.12
N ASN A 536 -16.33 14.42 -7.20
CA ASN A 536 -17.15 14.05 -6.04
C ASN A 536 -16.31 13.38 -4.93
N PHE A 537 -15.34 12.53 -5.31
CA PHE A 537 -14.36 11.99 -4.36
C PHE A 537 -13.48 13.08 -3.75
N SER A 538 -12.96 14.00 -4.56
CA SER A 538 -12.15 15.13 -4.06
C SER A 538 -12.92 16.00 -3.06
N VAL A 539 -14.21 16.31 -3.29
CA VAL A 539 -15.06 17.06 -2.33
C VAL A 539 -15.15 16.35 -0.98
N SER A 540 -15.14 15.01 -0.98
CA SER A 540 -15.29 14.20 0.23
C SER A 540 -13.98 14.06 1.03
N GLN A 541 -12.91 14.73 0.60
CA GLN A 541 -11.60 14.73 1.27
C GLN A 541 -11.52 15.84 2.32
N ILE A 542 -10.73 15.58 3.37
CA ILE A 542 -10.57 16.47 4.54
C ILE A 542 -10.05 17.86 4.16
N ASN A 543 -9.20 17.94 3.14
CA ASN A 543 -8.58 19.19 2.68
C ASN A 543 -8.85 19.39 1.17
N ALA A 544 -10.12 19.22 0.76
CA ALA A 544 -10.51 19.45 -0.62
C ALA A 544 -10.27 20.92 -1.02
N PRO A 545 -9.65 21.18 -2.18
CA PRO A 545 -9.37 22.54 -2.62
C PRO A 545 -10.64 23.25 -3.09
N SER A 546 -10.68 24.58 -2.93
CA SER A 546 -11.84 25.41 -3.22
C SER A 546 -12.43 25.21 -4.63
N PHE A 547 -11.58 25.11 -5.65
CA PHE A 547 -12.02 24.95 -7.04
C PHE A 547 -12.83 23.68 -7.28
N VAL A 548 -12.61 22.61 -6.50
CA VAL A 548 -13.38 21.36 -6.65
C VAL A 548 -14.82 21.59 -6.19
N TYR A 549 -15.00 22.36 -5.11
CA TYR A 549 -16.34 22.76 -4.68
C TYR A 549 -17.03 23.66 -5.73
N LEU A 550 -16.30 24.58 -6.37
CA LEU A 550 -16.85 25.37 -7.48
C LEU A 550 -17.31 24.48 -8.63
N LYS A 551 -16.47 23.52 -9.06
CA LYS A 551 -16.78 22.56 -10.13
C LYS A 551 -18.02 21.72 -9.82
N MET A 552 -18.11 21.16 -8.61
CA MET A 552 -19.29 20.40 -8.19
C MET A 552 -20.52 21.31 -8.04
N GLY A 553 -20.34 22.54 -7.57
CA GLY A 553 -21.38 23.57 -7.51
C GLY A 553 -21.98 23.87 -8.88
N ASP A 554 -21.14 24.02 -9.90
CA ASP A 554 -21.54 24.22 -11.30
C ASP A 554 -22.31 23.01 -11.83
N PHE A 555 -21.83 21.79 -11.55
CA PHE A 555 -22.53 20.59 -12.01
C PHE A 555 -23.93 20.46 -11.39
N TYR A 556 -24.08 20.77 -10.10
CA TYR A 556 -25.40 20.82 -9.45
C TYR A 556 -26.27 21.98 -9.97
N TYR A 557 -25.67 23.14 -10.29
CA TYR A 557 -26.40 24.32 -10.76
C TYR A 557 -26.98 24.17 -12.16
N TYR A 558 -26.19 23.65 -13.10
CA TYR A 558 -26.58 23.47 -14.50
C TYR A 558 -27.24 22.11 -14.75
N GLY A 559 -27.05 21.15 -13.84
CA GLY A 559 -27.32 19.74 -14.09
C GLY A 559 -26.17 19.11 -14.89
N TYR A 560 -25.88 17.83 -14.63
CA TYR A 560 -24.75 17.13 -15.24
C TYR A 560 -25.15 15.75 -15.74
N GLN A 561 -25.05 15.53 -17.05
CA GLN A 561 -25.48 14.30 -17.73
C GLN A 561 -26.90 13.89 -17.32
N ASN A 562 -27.05 12.77 -16.61
CA ASN A 562 -28.33 12.23 -16.14
C ASN A 562 -28.78 12.77 -14.77
N GLN A 563 -27.99 13.63 -14.13
CA GLN A 563 -28.34 14.24 -12.85
C GLN A 563 -29.10 15.54 -13.07
N SER A 564 -30.29 15.62 -12.47
CA SER A 564 -31.10 16.83 -12.44
C SER A 564 -30.41 17.93 -11.64
N LYS A 565 -30.68 19.17 -12.03
CA LYS A 565 -30.29 20.37 -11.28
C LYS A 565 -30.70 20.28 -9.81
N ASP A 566 -29.74 20.55 -8.91
CA ASP A 566 -29.94 20.64 -7.47
C ASP A 566 -29.38 21.98 -6.95
N LEU A 567 -30.27 22.95 -6.79
CA LEU A 567 -29.89 24.29 -6.35
C LEU A 567 -29.42 24.32 -4.89
N GLU A 568 -29.91 23.41 -4.04
CA GLU A 568 -29.55 23.41 -2.63
C GLU A 568 -28.12 22.90 -2.44
N LEU A 569 -27.77 21.79 -3.08
CA LEU A 569 -26.41 21.27 -3.07
C LEU A 569 -25.44 22.25 -3.75
N SER A 570 -25.84 22.87 -4.86
CA SER A 570 -25.05 23.89 -5.54
C SER A 570 -24.67 25.05 -4.61
N VAL A 571 -25.65 25.62 -3.90
CA VAL A 571 -25.40 26.71 -2.94
C VAL A 571 -24.48 26.27 -1.80
N ARG A 572 -24.64 25.04 -1.29
CA ARG A 572 -23.74 24.51 -0.24
C ARG A 572 -22.30 24.40 -0.73
N MET A 573 -22.08 23.93 -1.95
CA MET A 573 -20.74 23.80 -2.52
C MET A 573 -20.09 25.18 -2.72
N TYR A 574 -20.79 26.16 -3.30
CA TYR A 574 -20.26 27.52 -3.43
C TYR A 574 -19.99 28.18 -2.07
N ALA A 575 -20.86 27.97 -1.08
CA ALA A 575 -20.64 28.47 0.27
C ALA A 575 -19.37 27.87 0.91
N GLN A 576 -19.11 26.59 0.69
CA GLN A 576 -17.88 25.95 1.17
C GLN A 576 -16.64 26.51 0.46
N ALA A 577 -16.70 26.72 -0.86
CA ALA A 577 -15.61 27.35 -1.60
C ALA A 577 -15.27 28.75 -1.07
N ALA A 578 -16.30 29.55 -0.76
CA ALA A 578 -16.15 30.89 -0.19
C ALA A 578 -15.53 30.85 1.23
N LEU A 579 -15.85 29.83 2.04
CA LEU A 579 -15.24 29.65 3.37
C LEU A 579 -13.75 29.33 3.29
N GLU A 580 -13.31 28.62 2.25
CA GLU A 580 -11.89 28.33 1.98
C GLU A 580 -11.12 29.53 1.40
N GLY A 581 -11.75 30.70 1.30
CA GLY A 581 -11.13 31.94 0.84
C GLY A 581 -11.08 32.10 -0.68
N ASP A 582 -11.86 31.31 -1.42
CA ASP A 582 -12.03 31.55 -2.86
C ASP A 582 -12.91 32.78 -3.09
N SER A 583 -12.48 33.60 -4.05
CA SER A 583 -13.11 34.89 -4.35
C SER A 583 -14.00 34.85 -5.60
N GLN A 584 -13.97 33.74 -6.35
CA GLN A 584 -14.88 33.44 -7.45
C GLN A 584 -16.19 32.88 -6.89
#